data_AF-A0A6I3MEQ3-F1
#
_entry.id   AF-A0A6I3MEQ3-F1
#
_cell.length_a   1.000
_cell.length_b   1.000
_cell.length_c   1.000
_cell.angle_alpha   90.00
_cell.angle_beta   90.00
_cell.angle_gamma   90.00
#
_symmetry.space_group_name_H-M   'P 1'
#
loop_
_entity.id
_entity.type
_entity.pdbx_description
1 polymer ?
#
loop_
_entity_poly.entity_id
_entity_poly.type
_entity_poly.pdbx_seq_one_letter_code
_entity_poly.pdbx_strand_id
1 'polypeptide(L)'
;MAWIKKSDVAMFKGANWNTLIKRVPNCTPETAKRIAIKNPKITFFFFCREYMVLETLGDKGIFNPGDAVFFSGEPWYGSAPQCDSYEKTGMSVAYVSIDELQTAGCYTMADGSAAVDVVCIFAANINKKPFPAGLVELAPNTQVPSGYPYVVGTADYAALTATTVQKLQNKGITVLLTLLNNHDGTGWSEFPDVATATNFAQQLQELVNRVGLDGIDIDDEYSGNPDPNKASLVTVTTIMKQLMPDSIISKALFDDSEYFTPKYQNQTLGGNLTYGWEMTYGQVPKKRMPFYTTVGMVANSLICGFWSVHPSKSPVQDVLWLKEKGYEGVMVYAFQEQSNIDLLGDLVNDWNGSGNWNKTPNCP
;
A
#
# COMPACT_ATOMS: atom_id res chain seq x y z
N MET A 1 -10.52 6.85 1.56
CA MET A 1 -10.07 8.28 1.62
C MET A 1 -9.44 8.75 0.31
N ALA A 2 -8.93 7.85 -0.54
CA ALA A 2 -8.04 8.23 -1.62
C ALA A 2 -8.69 8.89 -2.84
N TRP A 3 -10.01 8.88 -2.99
CA TRP A 3 -10.64 9.18 -4.28
C TRP A 3 -11.78 10.19 -4.15
N ILE A 4 -11.71 11.27 -4.93
CA ILE A 4 -12.86 12.13 -5.18
C ILE A 4 -13.54 11.68 -6.47
N LYS A 5 -14.80 11.26 -6.35
CA LYS A 5 -15.66 10.99 -7.49
C LYS A 5 -16.17 12.30 -8.09
N LYS A 6 -16.07 12.44 -9.41
CA LYS A 6 -16.71 13.50 -10.20
C LYS A 6 -17.66 12.84 -11.20
N SER A 7 -18.94 13.16 -11.04
CA SER A 7 -19.98 12.54 -11.86
C SER A 7 -20.01 13.11 -13.28
N ASP A 8 -20.37 12.26 -14.22
CA ASP A 8 -20.71 12.63 -15.61
C ASP A 8 -19.57 13.34 -16.36
N VAL A 9 -18.33 12.95 -16.05
CA VAL A 9 -17.12 13.49 -16.67
C VAL A 9 -16.09 12.40 -16.96
N ALA A 10 -15.31 12.63 -18.02
CA ALA A 10 -14.15 11.83 -18.42
C ALA A 10 -13.03 12.73 -18.94
N MET A 11 -11.83 12.16 -19.14
CA MET A 11 -10.76 12.81 -19.91
C MET A 11 -11.27 13.06 -21.33
N PHE A 12 -11.23 14.31 -21.82
CA PHE A 12 -12.06 14.68 -22.98
C PHE A 12 -11.32 15.48 -24.06
N LYS A 13 -11.65 15.19 -25.32
CA LYS A 13 -11.21 15.91 -26.54
C LYS A 13 -9.73 16.34 -26.51
N GLY A 14 -9.48 17.65 -26.31
CA GLY A 14 -8.15 18.29 -26.35
C GLY A 14 -7.24 17.98 -25.16
N ALA A 15 -7.69 17.10 -24.27
CA ALA A 15 -6.88 16.49 -23.23
C ALA A 15 -5.54 15.94 -23.77
N ASN A 16 -4.50 15.97 -22.93
CA ASN A 16 -3.21 15.36 -23.26
C ASN A 16 -3.27 13.83 -23.08
N TRP A 17 -3.61 13.10 -24.13
CA TRP A 17 -3.70 11.64 -24.10
C TRP A 17 -2.34 10.92 -23.96
N ASN A 18 -1.21 11.63 -24.01
CA ASN A 18 0.10 11.04 -23.73
C ASN A 18 0.27 10.66 -22.24
N THR A 19 -0.62 11.13 -21.36
CA THR A 19 -0.64 10.72 -19.95
C THR A 19 -1.39 9.41 -19.70
N LEU A 20 -1.99 8.82 -20.74
CA LEU A 20 -2.66 7.51 -20.65
C LEU A 20 -1.66 6.44 -20.23
N ILE A 21 -1.95 5.78 -19.11
CA ILE A 21 -1.13 4.68 -18.60
C ILE A 21 -1.64 3.35 -19.15
N LYS A 22 -2.93 3.07 -18.97
CA LYS A 22 -3.57 1.82 -19.44
C LYS A 22 -5.09 1.91 -19.43
N ARG A 23 -5.72 0.97 -20.12
CA ARG A 23 -7.16 0.67 -20.04
C ARG A 23 -7.34 -0.75 -19.52
N VAL A 24 -8.33 -0.95 -18.66
CA VAL A 24 -8.67 -2.27 -18.10
C VAL A 24 -10.18 -2.49 -18.30
N PRO A 25 -10.59 -3.50 -19.10
CA PRO A 25 -11.99 -3.84 -19.29
C PRO A 25 -12.55 -4.65 -18.11
N ASN A 26 -13.88 -4.80 -18.06
CA ASN A 26 -14.60 -5.64 -17.08
C ASN A 26 -14.24 -5.31 -15.62
N CYS A 27 -14.07 -4.03 -15.33
CA CYS A 27 -13.67 -3.53 -14.03
C CYS A 27 -14.89 -3.11 -13.19
N THR A 28 -14.66 -2.91 -11.89
CA THR A 28 -15.55 -2.14 -11.01
C THR A 28 -14.80 -0.91 -10.52
N PRO A 29 -15.47 0.16 -10.06
CA PRO A 29 -14.79 1.29 -9.43
C PRO A 29 -13.85 0.86 -8.29
N GLU A 30 -14.24 -0.10 -7.46
CA GLU A 30 -13.44 -0.62 -6.34
C GLU A 30 -12.17 -1.33 -6.83
N THR A 31 -12.30 -2.15 -7.86
CA THR A 31 -11.15 -2.82 -8.49
C THR A 31 -10.23 -1.80 -9.16
N ALA A 32 -10.79 -0.78 -9.82
CA ALA A 32 -10.04 0.28 -10.47
C ALA A 32 -9.23 1.11 -9.46
N LYS A 33 -9.83 1.47 -8.32
CA LYS A 33 -9.14 2.15 -7.21
C LYS A 33 -7.92 1.37 -6.73
N ARG A 34 -8.05 0.04 -6.54
CA ARG A 34 -6.93 -0.83 -6.14
C ARG A 34 -5.86 -0.93 -7.22
N ILE A 35 -6.23 -1.07 -8.49
CA ILE A 35 -5.29 -1.05 -9.63
C ILE A 35 -4.49 0.25 -9.65
N ALA A 36 -5.15 1.38 -9.37
CA ALA A 36 -4.50 2.68 -9.30
C ALA A 36 -3.56 2.80 -8.10
N ILE A 37 -3.94 2.30 -6.92
CA ILE A 37 -3.06 2.25 -5.74
C ILE A 37 -1.79 1.41 -6.02
N LYS A 38 -1.88 0.34 -6.80
CA LYS A 38 -0.69 -0.46 -7.17
C LYS A 38 0.36 0.29 -8.01
N ASN A 39 0.01 1.43 -8.61
CA ASN A 39 0.91 2.22 -9.41
C ASN A 39 0.81 3.72 -9.04
N PRO A 40 1.74 4.24 -8.23
CA PRO A 40 1.75 5.64 -7.79
C PRO A 40 1.75 6.68 -8.91
N LYS A 41 2.06 6.29 -10.16
CA LYS A 41 1.97 7.19 -11.32
C LYS A 41 0.53 7.46 -11.76
N ILE A 42 -0.42 6.59 -11.37
CA ILE A 42 -1.85 6.78 -11.66
C ILE A 42 -2.40 7.79 -10.65
N THR A 43 -2.74 8.97 -11.15
CA THR A 43 -3.29 10.07 -10.35
C THR A 43 -4.81 10.21 -10.54
N PHE A 44 -5.35 9.72 -11.65
CA PHE A 44 -6.80 9.66 -11.85
C PHE A 44 -7.18 8.57 -12.86
N PHE A 45 -8.46 8.22 -12.86
CA PHE A 45 -9.06 7.39 -13.90
C PHE A 45 -10.50 7.80 -14.17
N PHE A 46 -11.04 7.40 -15.32
CA PHE A 46 -12.49 7.39 -15.50
C PHE A 46 -13.00 5.97 -15.70
N PHE A 47 -14.23 5.74 -15.25
CA PHE A 47 -14.95 4.48 -15.36
C PHE A 47 -16.20 4.68 -16.21
N CYS A 48 -16.37 3.82 -17.21
CA CYS A 48 -17.51 3.85 -18.12
C CYS A 48 -18.66 3.01 -17.55
N ARG A 49 -19.75 3.66 -17.16
CA ARG A 49 -21.01 2.97 -16.80
C ARG A 49 -21.75 2.50 -18.05
N GLU A 50 -21.64 3.31 -19.11
CA GLU A 50 -22.29 3.09 -20.40
C GLU A 50 -21.27 3.19 -21.54
N TYR A 51 -21.70 2.81 -22.75
CA TYR A 51 -20.90 2.93 -23.95
C TYR A 51 -20.65 4.42 -24.29
N MET A 52 -19.39 4.77 -24.55
CA MET A 52 -18.98 6.14 -24.88
C MET A 52 -18.05 6.14 -26.10
N VAL A 53 -18.24 7.12 -26.98
CA VAL A 53 -17.33 7.36 -28.11
C VAL A 53 -16.79 8.78 -28.03
N LEU A 54 -15.47 8.91 -28.03
CA LEU A 54 -14.76 10.17 -28.23
C LEU A 54 -14.22 10.21 -29.65
N GLU A 55 -15.03 10.73 -30.58
CA GLU A 55 -14.76 10.72 -32.03
C GLU A 55 -13.38 11.28 -32.40
N THR A 56 -12.88 12.26 -31.64
CA THR A 56 -11.57 12.89 -31.86
C THR A 56 -10.38 11.93 -31.73
N LEU A 57 -10.58 10.73 -31.19
CA LEU A 57 -9.53 9.72 -30.98
C LEU A 57 -9.66 8.50 -31.92
N GLY A 58 -10.62 8.52 -32.85
CA GLY A 58 -10.93 7.38 -33.71
C GLY A 58 -11.25 6.13 -32.89
N ASP A 59 -10.75 4.97 -33.31
CA ASP A 59 -11.00 3.68 -32.64
C ASP A 59 -10.52 3.64 -31.19
N LYS A 60 -9.50 4.44 -30.85
CA LYS A 60 -8.99 4.57 -29.46
C LYS A 60 -9.97 5.30 -28.55
N GLY A 61 -10.95 5.99 -29.12
CA GLY A 61 -12.01 6.70 -28.41
C GLY A 61 -13.24 5.85 -28.12
N ILE A 62 -13.24 4.56 -28.43
CA ILE A 62 -14.38 3.66 -28.17
C ILE A 62 -14.23 3.03 -26.79
N PHE A 63 -15.14 3.34 -25.87
CA PHE A 63 -15.16 2.81 -24.52
C PHE A 63 -16.47 2.06 -24.24
N ASN A 64 -16.37 0.87 -23.67
CA ASN A 64 -17.47 -0.02 -23.35
C ASN A 64 -17.85 0.10 -21.87
N PRO A 65 -19.08 -0.29 -21.49
CA PRO A 65 -19.45 -0.45 -20.09
C PRO A 65 -18.44 -1.34 -19.34
N GLY A 66 -18.01 -0.90 -18.16
CA GLY A 66 -17.03 -1.60 -17.33
C GLY A 66 -15.57 -1.29 -17.63
N ASP A 67 -15.26 -0.44 -18.63
CA ASP A 67 -13.89 0.03 -18.84
C ASP A 67 -13.45 1.01 -17.76
N ALA A 68 -12.26 0.80 -17.22
CA ALA A 68 -11.51 1.78 -16.43
C ALA A 68 -10.27 2.26 -17.21
N VAL A 69 -10.08 3.58 -17.30
CA VAL A 69 -9.00 4.19 -18.10
C VAL A 69 -8.16 5.09 -17.21
N PHE A 70 -6.89 4.76 -17.07
CA PHE A 70 -5.98 5.30 -16.05
C PHE A 70 -4.96 6.26 -16.64
N PHE A 71 -4.70 7.36 -15.94
CA PHE A 71 -3.83 8.44 -16.40
C PHE A 71 -2.89 8.92 -15.30
N SER A 72 -1.80 9.55 -15.70
CA SER A 72 -0.94 10.37 -14.84
C SER A 72 -1.23 11.86 -14.97
N GLY A 73 -0.72 12.65 -14.02
CA GLY A 73 -0.83 14.11 -14.03
C GLY A 73 -2.23 14.61 -13.69
N GLU A 74 -2.61 15.74 -14.27
CA GLU A 74 -3.89 16.40 -13.98
C GLU A 74 -4.95 16.06 -15.03
N PRO A 75 -6.22 15.88 -14.62
CA PRO A 75 -7.31 15.62 -15.54
C PRO A 75 -7.73 16.87 -16.32
N TRP A 76 -8.08 16.68 -17.60
CA TRP A 76 -8.85 17.65 -18.38
C TRP A 76 -10.25 17.08 -18.60
N TYR A 77 -11.19 17.51 -17.74
CA TYR A 77 -12.56 17.00 -17.78
C TYR A 77 -13.39 17.64 -18.89
N GLY A 78 -14.20 16.81 -19.53
CA GLY A 78 -15.34 17.24 -20.32
C GLY A 78 -16.59 16.43 -19.96
N SER A 79 -17.74 16.94 -20.38
CA SER A 79 -19.03 16.28 -20.15
C SER A 79 -19.04 14.90 -20.80
N ALA A 80 -19.31 13.89 -19.98
CA ALA A 80 -19.46 12.50 -20.37
C ALA A 80 -20.49 11.82 -19.44
N PRO A 81 -21.81 12.00 -19.69
CA PRO A 81 -22.88 11.40 -18.87
C PRO A 81 -22.85 9.87 -18.74
N GLN A 82 -21.99 9.20 -19.51
CA GLN A 82 -21.76 7.76 -19.50
C GLN A 82 -20.68 7.34 -18.49
N CYS A 83 -19.89 8.29 -17.98
CA CYS A 83 -18.69 8.03 -17.21
C CYS A 83 -18.65 8.79 -15.88
N ASP A 84 -17.94 8.22 -14.91
CA ASP A 84 -17.50 8.93 -13.71
C ASP A 84 -15.98 8.99 -13.70
N SER A 85 -15.42 10.13 -13.28
CA SER A 85 -13.99 10.22 -13.01
C SER A 85 -13.69 10.13 -11.53
N TYR A 86 -12.52 9.58 -11.21
CA TYR A 86 -12.01 9.40 -9.87
C TYR A 86 -10.61 9.98 -9.81
N GLU A 87 -10.43 11.01 -9.01
CA GLU A 87 -9.16 11.71 -8.82
C GLU A 87 -8.55 11.31 -7.48
N LYS A 88 -7.26 10.97 -7.49
CA LYS A 88 -6.55 10.57 -6.27
C LYS A 88 -6.20 11.81 -5.45
N THR A 89 -6.58 11.83 -4.18
CA THR A 89 -6.38 12.98 -3.29
C THR A 89 -5.46 12.71 -2.12
N GLY A 90 -5.13 11.44 -1.86
CA GLY A 90 -4.31 10.99 -0.76
C GLY A 90 -4.56 9.50 -0.51
N MET A 91 -4.23 9.02 0.68
CA MET A 91 -4.38 7.63 1.07
C MET A 91 -4.41 7.50 2.59
N SER A 92 -5.30 6.66 3.10
CA SER A 92 -5.30 6.21 4.50
C SER A 92 -4.75 4.80 4.57
N VAL A 93 -3.84 4.58 5.52
CA VAL A 93 -3.25 3.27 5.78
C VAL A 93 -3.48 2.88 7.22
N ALA A 94 -3.88 1.63 7.45
CA ALA A 94 -4.09 1.07 8.78
C ALA A 94 -3.22 -0.16 8.98
N TYR A 95 -2.37 -0.17 10.01
CA TYR A 95 -1.73 -1.39 10.51
C TYR A 95 -2.65 -2.04 11.52
N VAL A 96 -3.02 -3.29 11.29
CA VAL A 96 -4.01 -4.00 12.12
C VAL A 96 -3.56 -5.43 12.37
N SER A 97 -3.86 -5.95 13.55
CA SER A 97 -3.65 -7.36 13.85
C SER A 97 -4.60 -8.25 13.03
N ILE A 98 -4.21 -9.51 12.80
CA ILE A 98 -4.94 -10.41 11.92
C ILE A 98 -6.36 -10.76 12.41
N ASP A 99 -6.54 -10.85 13.73
CA ASP A 99 -7.82 -11.08 14.39
C ASP A 99 -8.82 -9.93 14.15
N GLU A 100 -8.33 -8.71 14.02
CA GLU A 100 -9.10 -7.49 13.83
C GLU A 100 -9.09 -6.97 12.38
N LEU A 101 -8.58 -7.76 11.44
CA LEU A 101 -8.41 -7.36 10.03
C LEU A 101 -9.68 -6.78 9.39
N GLN A 102 -10.86 -7.32 9.73
CA GLN A 102 -12.12 -6.87 9.12
C GLN A 102 -12.57 -5.49 9.59
N THR A 103 -12.02 -4.97 10.70
CA THR A 103 -12.32 -3.65 11.26
C THR A 103 -11.99 -2.52 10.28
N ALA A 104 -10.97 -2.69 9.42
CA ALA A 104 -10.65 -1.75 8.34
C ALA A 104 -11.81 -1.56 7.34
N GLY A 105 -12.65 -2.59 7.15
CA GLY A 105 -13.80 -2.57 6.24
C GLY A 105 -15.05 -1.88 6.81
N CYS A 106 -15.00 -1.39 8.05
CA CYS A 106 -16.14 -0.85 8.77
C CYS A 106 -16.37 0.64 8.57
N TYR A 107 -15.39 1.37 8.06
CA TYR A 107 -15.44 2.83 7.99
C TYR A 107 -15.63 3.30 6.54
N THR A 108 -16.54 4.26 6.34
CA THR A 108 -16.87 4.81 5.03
C THR A 108 -16.74 6.32 4.96
N MET A 109 -16.38 6.80 3.78
CA MET A 109 -16.46 8.20 3.36
C MET A 109 -17.93 8.65 3.26
N ALA A 110 -18.17 9.95 3.06
CA ALA A 110 -19.51 10.50 2.89
C ALA A 110 -20.27 9.92 1.68
N ASP A 111 -19.54 9.50 0.64
CA ASP A 111 -20.10 8.89 -0.57
C ASP A 111 -20.36 7.37 -0.44
N GLY A 112 -20.12 6.79 0.75
CA GLY A 112 -20.28 5.37 1.04
C GLY A 112 -19.11 4.49 0.63
N SER A 113 -18.07 5.03 -0.03
CA SER A 113 -16.85 4.27 -0.33
C SER A 113 -16.00 4.04 0.92
N ALA A 114 -15.06 3.09 0.86
CA ALA A 114 -14.19 2.78 2.01
C ALA A 114 -13.39 4.01 2.47
N ALA A 115 -13.39 4.25 3.78
CA ALA A 115 -12.59 5.30 4.39
C ALA A 115 -11.13 4.90 4.46
N VAL A 116 -10.82 3.63 4.77
CA VAL A 116 -9.49 3.03 4.74
C VAL A 116 -9.13 2.58 3.31
N ASP A 117 -7.96 2.96 2.80
CA ASP A 117 -7.56 2.64 1.43
C ASP A 117 -6.59 1.44 1.36
N VAL A 118 -5.69 1.34 2.34
CA VAL A 118 -4.73 0.24 2.49
C VAL A 118 -4.77 -0.30 3.92
N VAL A 119 -4.77 -1.62 4.06
CA VAL A 119 -4.56 -2.29 5.34
C VAL A 119 -3.30 -3.13 5.28
N CYS A 120 -2.47 -3.03 6.32
CA CYS A 120 -1.28 -3.84 6.52
C CYS A 120 -1.54 -4.81 7.68
N ILE A 121 -1.56 -6.11 7.39
CA ILE A 121 -1.75 -7.15 8.41
C ILE A 121 -0.45 -7.28 9.21
N PHE A 122 -0.49 -6.91 10.48
CA PHE A 122 0.69 -6.76 11.32
C PHE A 122 0.76 -7.84 12.44
N ALA A 123 1.80 -8.66 12.51
CA ALA A 123 2.74 -8.97 11.43
C ALA A 123 3.05 -10.47 11.40
N ALA A 124 3.32 -10.97 10.20
CA ALA A 124 4.03 -12.23 10.03
C ALA A 124 5.53 -11.98 10.26
N ASN A 125 6.34 -13.04 10.27
CA ASN A 125 7.74 -12.95 10.65
C ASN A 125 8.73 -13.63 9.71
N ILE A 126 10.00 -13.25 9.86
CA ILE A 126 11.16 -13.91 9.27
C ILE A 126 11.88 -14.68 10.38
N ASN A 127 12.08 -16.00 10.18
CA ASN A 127 12.81 -16.82 11.14
C ASN A 127 13.58 -17.98 10.49
N LYS A 128 14.58 -18.52 11.19
CA LYS A 128 15.19 -19.83 10.89
C LYS A 128 14.62 -20.95 11.75
N LYS A 129 14.74 -22.18 11.28
CA LYS A 129 14.47 -23.37 12.08
C LYS A 129 15.58 -23.61 13.13
N PRO A 130 15.25 -24.14 14.33
CA PRO A 130 13.89 -24.39 14.82
C PRO A 130 13.16 -23.09 15.14
N PHE A 131 11.87 -23.01 14.82
CA PHE A 131 11.08 -21.81 15.10
C PHE A 131 10.76 -21.68 16.60
N PRO A 132 10.58 -20.44 17.11
CA PRO A 132 9.86 -20.20 18.35
C PRO A 132 8.52 -20.95 18.41
N ALA A 133 8.10 -21.32 19.63
CA ALA A 133 6.89 -22.10 19.83
C ALA A 133 5.65 -21.36 19.29
N GLY A 134 4.80 -22.08 18.55
CA GLY A 134 3.56 -21.54 17.97
C GLY A 134 3.69 -20.91 16.58
N LEU A 135 4.90 -20.76 16.05
CA LEU A 135 5.10 -20.31 14.68
C LEU A 135 5.00 -21.45 13.66
N VAL A 136 4.37 -21.15 12.53
CA VAL A 136 4.17 -22.06 11.39
C VAL A 136 4.65 -21.42 10.09
N GLU A 137 5.03 -22.22 9.12
CA GLU A 137 5.41 -21.76 7.78
C GLU A 137 4.17 -21.21 7.03
N LEU A 138 4.32 -20.08 6.36
CA LEU A 138 3.23 -19.46 5.57
C LEU A 138 3.35 -19.72 4.06
N ALA A 139 4.48 -20.26 3.60
CA ALA A 139 4.74 -20.59 2.20
C ALA A 139 5.06 -22.10 2.02
N PRO A 140 4.08 -22.99 2.27
CA PRO A 140 4.32 -24.43 2.33
C PRO A 140 4.65 -25.09 0.97
N ASN A 141 4.40 -24.42 -0.15
CA ASN A 141 4.69 -24.97 -1.48
C ASN A 141 6.08 -24.57 -2.01
N THR A 142 6.79 -23.71 -1.31
CA THR A 142 8.15 -23.29 -1.64
C THR A 142 9.13 -24.20 -0.91
N GLN A 143 10.00 -24.86 -1.67
CA GLN A 143 11.10 -25.62 -1.05
C GLN A 143 12.13 -24.65 -0.47
N VAL A 144 12.31 -24.69 0.83
CA VAL A 144 13.28 -23.84 1.56
C VAL A 144 14.51 -24.70 1.92
N PRO A 145 15.70 -24.38 1.37
CA PRO A 145 16.94 -25.07 1.71
C PRO A 145 17.25 -25.02 3.21
N SER A 146 17.98 -26.03 3.70
CA SER A 146 18.39 -26.05 5.10
C SER A 146 19.21 -24.81 5.46
N GLY A 147 18.86 -24.18 6.58
CA GLY A 147 19.51 -22.96 7.06
C GLY A 147 19.04 -21.67 6.40
N TYR A 148 18.09 -21.71 5.45
CA TYR A 148 17.49 -20.50 4.89
C TYR A 148 16.37 -19.97 5.81
N PRO A 149 16.08 -18.66 5.77
CA PRO A 149 14.96 -18.09 6.50
C PRO A 149 13.62 -18.49 5.87
N TYR A 150 12.61 -18.57 6.72
CA TYR A 150 11.24 -18.89 6.39
C TYR A 150 10.34 -17.68 6.62
N VAL A 151 9.34 -17.52 5.76
CA VAL A 151 8.15 -16.71 6.03
C VAL A 151 7.27 -17.48 7.00
N VAL A 152 7.13 -16.99 8.23
CA VAL A 152 6.39 -17.67 9.30
C VAL A 152 5.34 -16.75 9.92
N GLY A 153 4.43 -17.31 10.70
CA GLY A 153 3.47 -16.54 11.50
C GLY A 153 2.88 -17.42 12.60
N THR A 154 2.13 -16.83 13.53
CA THR A 154 1.36 -17.60 14.51
C THR A 154 0.30 -18.47 13.80
N ALA A 155 -0.26 -19.45 14.51
CA ALA A 155 -1.36 -20.27 13.98
C ALA A 155 -2.59 -19.44 13.55
N ASP A 156 -2.76 -18.23 14.06
CA ASP A 156 -3.87 -17.33 13.70
C ASP A 156 -3.79 -16.88 12.23
N TYR A 157 -2.60 -16.94 11.61
CA TYR A 157 -2.42 -16.75 10.17
C TYR A 157 -3.13 -17.80 9.31
N ALA A 158 -3.68 -18.86 9.91
CA ALA A 158 -4.65 -19.73 9.25
C ALA A 158 -5.95 -19.01 8.85
N ALA A 159 -6.33 -17.92 9.53
CA ALA A 159 -7.48 -17.09 9.16
C ALA A 159 -7.24 -16.27 7.88
N LEU A 160 -5.97 -16.12 7.47
CA LEU A 160 -5.58 -15.41 6.27
C LEU A 160 -5.79 -16.29 5.03
N THR A 161 -6.97 -16.14 4.44
CA THR A 161 -7.38 -16.86 3.22
C THR A 161 -7.75 -15.88 2.12
N ALA A 162 -7.83 -16.36 0.87
CA ALA A 162 -8.33 -15.57 -0.25
C ALA A 162 -9.72 -14.98 0.01
N THR A 163 -10.61 -15.72 0.68
CA THR A 163 -11.94 -15.22 1.03
C THR A 163 -11.87 -14.08 2.06
N THR A 164 -11.01 -14.18 3.07
CA THR A 164 -10.82 -13.14 4.09
C THR A 164 -10.31 -11.84 3.46
N VAL A 165 -9.34 -11.96 2.55
CA VAL A 165 -8.77 -10.82 1.81
C VAL A 165 -9.78 -10.22 0.82
N GLN A 166 -10.51 -11.05 0.08
CA GLN A 166 -11.51 -10.61 -0.89
C GLN A 166 -12.64 -9.77 -0.28
N LYS A 167 -13.02 -10.00 0.98
CA LYS A 167 -14.04 -9.20 1.67
C LYS A 167 -13.68 -7.71 1.71
N LEU A 168 -12.42 -7.40 1.99
CA LEU A 168 -11.92 -6.02 2.04
C LEU A 168 -11.67 -5.48 0.63
N GLN A 169 -11.09 -6.31 -0.23
CA GLN A 169 -10.81 -5.98 -1.62
C GLN A 169 -12.06 -5.63 -2.44
N ASN A 170 -13.20 -6.29 -2.17
CA ASN A 170 -14.49 -5.99 -2.78
C ASN A 170 -15.06 -4.63 -2.35
N LYS A 171 -14.56 -4.05 -1.25
CA LYS A 171 -14.85 -2.68 -0.82
C LYS A 171 -13.85 -1.65 -1.41
N GLY A 172 -12.89 -2.11 -2.22
CA GLY A 172 -11.84 -1.28 -2.80
C GLY A 172 -10.61 -1.11 -1.91
N ILE A 173 -10.51 -1.86 -0.80
CA ILE A 173 -9.39 -1.79 0.13
C ILE A 173 -8.24 -2.66 -0.38
N THR A 174 -7.04 -2.08 -0.42
CA THR A 174 -5.80 -2.80 -0.75
C THR A 174 -5.30 -3.54 0.50
N VAL A 175 -4.95 -4.82 0.37
CA VAL A 175 -4.55 -5.66 1.52
C VAL A 175 -3.10 -6.10 1.38
N LEU A 176 -2.24 -5.66 2.29
CA LEU A 176 -0.83 -6.02 2.37
C LEU A 176 -0.58 -6.91 3.59
N LEU A 177 0.45 -7.75 3.52
CA LEU A 177 0.97 -8.46 4.69
C LEU A 177 2.30 -7.83 5.11
N THR A 178 2.40 -7.40 6.36
CA THR A 178 3.66 -6.96 6.95
C THR A 178 4.47 -8.16 7.41
N LEU A 179 5.75 -8.18 7.06
CA LEU A 179 6.73 -9.10 7.61
C LEU A 179 7.72 -8.33 8.47
N LEU A 180 7.80 -8.72 9.74
CA LEU A 180 8.68 -8.17 10.76
C LEU A 180 9.78 -9.17 11.11
N ASN A 181 11.02 -8.71 11.36
CA ASN A 181 12.05 -9.62 11.88
C ASN A 181 11.65 -10.12 13.29
N ASN A 182 12.29 -11.18 13.79
CA ASN A 182 11.83 -11.82 15.03
C ASN A 182 12.95 -12.30 15.95
N HIS A 183 13.80 -11.34 16.35
CA HIS A 183 14.83 -11.45 17.39
C HIS A 183 15.86 -12.58 17.20
N ASP A 184 15.87 -13.27 16.07
CA ASP A 184 16.95 -14.16 15.66
C ASP A 184 17.91 -13.44 14.71
N GLY A 185 18.98 -14.14 14.28
CA GLY A 185 19.99 -13.56 13.38
C GLY A 185 19.54 -13.45 11.91
N THR A 186 18.24 -13.44 11.63
CA THR A 186 17.69 -13.25 10.27
C THR A 186 16.77 -12.06 10.20
N GLY A 187 16.52 -11.64 8.96
CA GLY A 187 15.64 -10.54 8.67
C GLY A 187 15.92 -9.96 7.30
N TRP A 188 15.25 -8.84 7.02
CA TRP A 188 15.31 -8.16 5.74
C TRP A 188 16.70 -7.60 5.42
N SER A 189 17.46 -7.22 6.43
CA SER A 189 18.82 -6.69 6.31
C SER A 189 19.91 -7.76 6.49
N GLU A 190 19.55 -9.05 6.53
CA GLU A 190 20.46 -10.13 6.94
C GLU A 190 20.65 -11.23 5.87
N PHE A 191 20.09 -11.11 4.66
CA PHE A 191 20.30 -12.12 3.63
C PHE A 191 21.79 -12.18 3.23
N PRO A 192 22.45 -13.36 3.34
CA PRO A 192 23.89 -13.47 3.13
C PRO A 192 24.28 -13.44 1.66
N ASP A 193 23.36 -13.81 0.77
CA ASP A 193 23.59 -13.90 -0.66
C ASP A 193 22.29 -13.78 -1.47
N VAL A 194 22.43 -13.62 -2.78
CA VAL A 194 21.33 -13.50 -3.74
C VAL A 194 20.46 -14.76 -3.76
N ALA A 195 21.03 -15.95 -3.55
CA ALA A 195 20.27 -17.20 -3.59
C ALA A 195 19.28 -17.29 -2.42
N THR A 196 19.71 -16.88 -1.23
CA THR A 196 18.89 -16.82 -0.03
C THR A 196 17.79 -15.76 -0.18
N ALA A 197 18.14 -14.55 -0.65
CA ALA A 197 17.17 -13.50 -0.94
C ALA A 197 16.15 -13.93 -2.01
N THR A 198 16.59 -14.66 -3.04
CA THR A 198 15.72 -15.19 -4.11
C THR A 198 14.73 -16.21 -3.55
N ASN A 199 15.19 -17.17 -2.74
CA ASN A 199 14.30 -18.17 -2.15
C ASN A 199 13.27 -17.52 -1.22
N PHE A 200 13.68 -16.54 -0.41
CA PHE A 200 12.75 -15.81 0.44
C PHE A 200 11.72 -15.02 -0.39
N ALA A 201 12.14 -14.34 -1.46
CA ALA A 201 11.21 -13.65 -2.37
C ALA A 201 10.24 -14.62 -3.09
N GLN A 202 10.65 -15.86 -3.37
CA GLN A 202 9.77 -16.91 -3.89
C GLN A 202 8.71 -17.34 -2.85
N GLN A 203 9.08 -17.45 -1.57
CA GLN A 203 8.11 -17.71 -0.50
C GLN A 203 7.06 -16.60 -0.41
N LEU A 204 7.49 -15.33 -0.50
CA LEU A 204 6.57 -14.18 -0.53
C LEU A 204 5.64 -14.24 -1.75
N GLN A 205 6.17 -14.57 -2.94
CA GLN A 205 5.37 -14.74 -4.15
C GLN A 205 4.32 -15.83 -4.00
N GLU A 206 4.69 -16.99 -3.46
CA GLU A 206 3.75 -18.05 -3.20
C GLU A 206 2.61 -17.57 -2.29
N LEU A 207 2.95 -16.91 -1.17
CA LEU A 207 1.97 -16.43 -0.21
C LEU A 207 1.03 -15.38 -0.83
N VAL A 208 1.59 -14.39 -1.55
CA VAL A 208 0.81 -13.37 -2.28
C VAL A 208 -0.15 -14.03 -3.26
N ASN A 209 0.31 -14.99 -4.05
CA ASN A 209 -0.51 -15.67 -5.06
C ASN A 209 -1.58 -16.57 -4.43
N ARG A 210 -1.23 -17.32 -3.39
CA ARG A 210 -2.13 -18.30 -2.74
C ARG A 210 -3.26 -17.61 -1.99
N VAL A 211 -2.97 -16.48 -1.34
CA VAL A 211 -3.94 -15.72 -0.53
C VAL A 211 -4.57 -14.57 -1.33
N GLY A 212 -3.99 -14.17 -2.46
CA GLY A 212 -4.50 -13.05 -3.26
C GLY A 212 -4.24 -11.69 -2.64
N LEU A 213 -3.11 -11.53 -1.93
CA LEU A 213 -2.68 -10.25 -1.37
C LEU A 213 -2.36 -9.23 -2.47
N ASP A 214 -2.41 -7.94 -2.13
CA ASP A 214 -2.02 -6.87 -3.04
C ASP A 214 -0.52 -6.56 -3.02
N GLY A 215 0.19 -7.07 -2.01
CA GLY A 215 1.62 -6.89 -1.89
C GLY A 215 2.15 -7.25 -0.50
N ILE A 216 3.42 -6.90 -0.30
CA ILE A 216 4.18 -7.12 0.93
C ILE A 216 4.58 -5.77 1.50
N ASP A 217 4.44 -5.66 2.81
CA ASP A 217 4.97 -4.58 3.61
C ASP A 217 6.19 -5.06 4.41
N ILE A 218 7.27 -4.28 4.37
CA ILE A 218 8.55 -4.58 4.99
C ILE A 218 8.64 -3.81 6.29
N ASP A 219 8.77 -4.51 7.41
CA ASP A 219 9.17 -3.92 8.68
C ASP A 219 10.51 -4.54 9.11
N ASP A 220 11.56 -3.71 9.10
CA ASP A 220 12.95 -4.14 9.31
C ASP A 220 13.43 -3.80 10.73
N GLU A 221 12.55 -4.00 11.70
CA GLU A 221 12.86 -3.85 13.11
C GLU A 221 13.08 -5.22 13.78
N TYR A 222 13.77 -5.23 14.92
CA TYR A 222 13.93 -6.40 15.79
C TYR A 222 14.73 -7.60 15.24
N SER A 223 15.66 -7.38 14.31
CA SER A 223 16.69 -8.42 14.05
C SER A 223 17.64 -8.53 15.24
N GLY A 224 18.06 -9.76 15.56
CA GLY A 224 19.08 -10.04 16.56
C GLY A 224 20.51 -10.04 16.00
N ASN A 225 20.70 -9.81 14.70
CA ASN A 225 22.02 -9.78 14.07
C ASN A 225 22.74 -8.44 14.35
N PRO A 226 23.92 -8.42 15.00
CA PRO A 226 24.66 -7.18 15.23
C PRO A 226 25.33 -6.62 13.96
N ASP A 227 25.46 -7.42 12.89
CA ASP A 227 26.18 -7.07 11.67
C ASP A 227 25.25 -7.13 10.44
N PRO A 228 24.39 -6.11 10.22
CA PRO A 228 23.46 -6.09 9.09
C PRO A 228 24.19 -5.96 7.74
N ASN A 229 23.69 -6.68 6.74
CA ASN A 229 24.08 -6.53 5.35
C ASN A 229 23.30 -5.37 4.72
N LYS A 230 23.95 -4.21 4.61
CA LYS A 230 23.36 -2.99 4.04
C LYS A 230 22.76 -3.16 2.64
N ALA A 231 23.30 -4.08 1.83
CA ALA A 231 22.81 -4.33 0.47
C ALA A 231 21.66 -5.35 0.40
N SER A 232 21.29 -5.99 1.51
CA SER A 232 20.28 -7.04 1.58
C SER A 232 18.91 -6.53 1.12
N LEU A 233 18.43 -5.40 1.68
CA LEU A 233 17.14 -4.80 1.34
C LEU A 233 17.00 -4.45 -0.14
N VAL A 234 17.98 -3.76 -0.75
CA VAL A 234 17.93 -3.44 -2.19
C VAL A 234 17.98 -4.73 -3.04
N THR A 235 18.74 -5.73 -2.61
CA THR A 235 18.85 -7.01 -3.33
C THR A 235 17.51 -7.76 -3.35
N VAL A 236 16.91 -8.00 -2.18
CA VAL A 236 15.64 -8.74 -2.10
C VAL A 236 14.49 -7.98 -2.75
N THR A 237 14.41 -6.65 -2.57
CA THR A 237 13.34 -5.85 -3.20
C THR A 237 13.46 -5.78 -4.72
N THR A 238 14.68 -5.75 -5.28
CA THR A 238 14.88 -5.87 -6.74
C THR A 238 14.39 -7.21 -7.26
N ILE A 239 14.66 -8.31 -6.53
CA ILE A 239 14.20 -9.64 -6.91
C ILE A 239 12.67 -9.74 -6.79
N MET A 240 12.08 -9.19 -5.73
CA MET A 240 10.62 -9.11 -5.57
C MET A 240 9.96 -8.37 -6.73
N LYS A 241 10.51 -7.24 -7.21
CA LYS A 241 10.00 -6.53 -8.39
C LYS A 241 10.07 -7.36 -9.67
N GLN A 242 11.06 -8.26 -9.79
CA GLN A 242 11.17 -9.17 -10.94
C GLN A 242 10.15 -10.31 -10.88
N LEU A 243 9.95 -10.89 -9.69
CA LEU A 243 9.04 -12.02 -9.48
C LEU A 243 7.57 -11.59 -9.42
N MET A 244 7.29 -10.39 -8.90
CA MET A 244 5.94 -9.89 -8.63
C MET A 244 5.81 -8.42 -9.06
N PRO A 245 5.94 -8.10 -10.37
CA PRO A 245 6.01 -6.72 -10.85
C PRO A 245 4.78 -5.87 -10.51
N ASP A 246 3.62 -6.52 -10.41
CA ASP A 246 2.32 -5.90 -10.12
C ASP A 246 2.00 -5.82 -8.61
N SER A 247 2.84 -6.37 -7.75
CA SER A 247 2.64 -6.30 -6.29
C SER A 247 3.16 -4.99 -5.71
N ILE A 248 2.48 -4.51 -4.68
CA ILE A 248 3.00 -3.42 -3.85
C ILE A 248 4.17 -3.97 -3.02
N ILE A 249 5.25 -3.20 -2.99
CA ILE A 249 6.33 -3.37 -2.02
C ILE A 249 6.34 -2.09 -1.20
N SER A 250 5.88 -2.15 0.04
CA SER A 250 5.98 -1.02 0.96
C SER A 250 6.98 -1.28 2.06
N LYS A 251 7.40 -0.21 2.73
CA LYS A 251 8.27 -0.31 3.90
C LYS A 251 7.82 0.65 5.00
N ALA A 252 7.82 0.14 6.22
CA ALA A 252 7.93 0.88 7.46
C ALA A 252 9.29 1.63 7.50
N LEU A 253 9.26 2.95 7.32
CA LEU A 253 10.43 3.80 7.25
C LEU A 253 10.76 4.35 8.64
N PHE A 254 11.81 3.81 9.23
CA PHE A 254 12.27 4.14 10.58
C PHE A 254 13.73 3.67 10.75
N ASP A 255 14.60 4.56 11.24
CA ASP A 255 16.03 4.32 11.51
C ASP A 255 16.78 3.51 10.42
N ASP A 256 16.54 3.85 9.14
CA ASP A 256 16.87 3.00 8.00
C ASP A 256 17.77 3.68 6.95
N SER A 257 18.28 4.87 7.25
CA SER A 257 18.98 5.72 6.29
C SER A 257 20.14 5.04 5.56
N GLU A 258 20.84 4.12 6.24
CA GLU A 258 21.99 3.42 5.68
C GLU A 258 21.64 2.40 4.60
N TYR A 259 20.39 1.91 4.57
CA TYR A 259 19.92 0.92 3.59
C TYR A 259 19.50 1.52 2.24
N PHE A 260 19.40 2.85 2.17
CA PHE A 260 19.05 3.56 0.94
C PHE A 260 20.25 3.91 0.05
N THR A 261 21.47 3.80 0.57
CA THR A 261 22.70 4.09 -0.19
C THR A 261 23.11 2.95 -1.14
N PRO A 262 23.04 1.66 -0.73
CA PRO A 262 23.49 0.56 -1.58
C PRO A 262 22.68 0.40 -2.87
N LYS A 263 23.33 -0.20 -3.88
CA LYS A 263 22.75 -0.50 -5.17
C LYS A 263 22.91 -1.97 -5.52
N TYR A 264 21.92 -2.53 -6.19
CA TYR A 264 21.97 -3.86 -6.77
C TYR A 264 21.35 -3.82 -8.16
N GLN A 265 22.05 -4.34 -9.18
CA GLN A 265 21.61 -4.29 -10.58
C GLN A 265 21.16 -2.87 -11.05
N ASN A 266 21.91 -1.84 -10.67
CA ASN A 266 21.61 -0.42 -10.90
C ASN A 266 20.29 0.09 -10.29
N GLN A 267 19.63 -0.69 -9.45
CA GLN A 267 18.47 -0.27 -8.67
C GLN A 267 18.91 0.24 -7.28
N THR A 268 18.02 1.01 -6.65
CA THR A 268 18.13 1.49 -5.27
C THR A 268 16.92 1.01 -4.49
N LEU A 269 17.01 0.94 -3.16
CA LEU A 269 15.86 0.58 -2.32
C LEU A 269 14.68 1.53 -2.59
N GLY A 270 14.92 2.85 -2.54
CA GLY A 270 13.89 3.86 -2.80
C GLY A 270 13.23 3.73 -4.18
N GLY A 271 13.98 3.30 -5.20
CA GLY A 271 13.43 3.03 -6.54
C GLY A 271 12.65 1.71 -6.66
N ASN A 272 12.89 0.74 -5.79
CA ASN A 272 12.15 -0.53 -5.76
C ASN A 272 10.83 -0.41 -4.98
N LEU A 273 10.77 0.44 -3.96
CA LEU A 273 9.57 0.61 -3.12
C LEU A 273 8.44 1.28 -3.90
N THR A 274 7.25 0.70 -3.82
CA THR A 274 6.00 1.31 -4.29
C THR A 274 5.57 2.42 -3.34
N TYR A 275 5.66 2.19 -2.03
CA TYR A 275 5.30 3.15 -0.98
C TYR A 275 6.25 3.08 0.21
N GLY A 276 6.27 4.13 1.02
CA GLY A 276 6.91 4.14 2.32
C GLY A 276 6.04 4.83 3.36
N TRP A 277 5.88 4.20 4.51
CA TRP A 277 5.16 4.76 5.66
C TRP A 277 6.20 5.25 6.67
N GLU A 278 6.34 6.55 6.84
CA GLU A 278 7.29 7.09 7.80
C GLU A 278 6.74 6.97 9.22
N MET A 279 7.45 6.23 10.08
CA MET A 279 6.94 5.78 11.38
C MET A 279 7.63 6.41 12.59
N THR A 280 8.38 7.51 12.42
CA THR A 280 8.95 8.24 13.57
C THR A 280 7.84 9.04 14.26
N TYR A 281 6.96 8.33 14.97
CA TYR A 281 5.74 8.86 15.59
C TYR A 281 6.02 10.01 16.56
N GLY A 282 5.04 10.90 16.73
CA GLY A 282 5.11 12.06 17.62
C GLY A 282 6.00 13.22 17.13
N GLN A 283 6.84 13.00 16.10
CA GLN A 283 7.59 14.08 15.46
C GLN A 283 6.80 14.74 14.33
N VAL A 284 7.05 16.05 14.14
CA VAL A 284 6.40 16.80 13.05
C VAL A 284 6.88 16.30 11.68
N PRO A 285 5.98 16.15 10.68
CA PRO A 285 6.32 15.58 9.37
C PRO A 285 7.47 16.30 8.66
N LYS A 286 7.55 17.62 8.82
CA LYS A 286 8.60 18.47 8.23
C LYS A 286 10.04 18.02 8.58
N LYS A 287 10.24 17.33 9.70
CA LYS A 287 11.56 16.85 10.13
C LYS A 287 11.93 15.47 9.61
N ARG A 288 10.94 14.66 9.23
CA ARG A 288 11.11 13.22 8.98
C ARG A 288 10.83 12.82 7.53
N MET A 289 9.88 13.48 6.87
CA MET A 289 9.49 13.18 5.49
C MET A 289 10.53 13.58 4.41
N PRO A 290 11.23 14.74 4.49
CA PRO A 290 12.07 15.20 3.38
C PRO A 290 13.24 14.28 3.03
N PHE A 291 13.82 13.59 4.01
CA PHE A 291 14.97 12.71 3.79
C PHE A 291 14.70 11.69 2.68
N TYR A 292 13.54 11.02 2.71
CA TYR A 292 13.22 9.94 1.76
C TYR A 292 13.13 10.41 0.30
N THR A 293 12.76 11.68 0.08
CA THR A 293 12.77 12.26 -1.28
C THR A 293 14.18 12.49 -1.82
N THR A 294 15.19 12.61 -0.94
CA THR A 294 16.61 12.74 -1.34
C THR A 294 17.26 11.41 -1.69
N VAL A 295 16.64 10.29 -1.29
CA VAL A 295 17.16 8.92 -1.48
C VAL A 295 16.34 8.08 -2.46
N GLY A 296 15.65 8.75 -3.39
CA GLY A 296 15.06 8.12 -4.58
C GLY A 296 13.57 7.81 -4.48
N MET A 297 12.91 8.08 -3.35
CA MET A 297 11.45 8.03 -3.27
C MET A 297 10.83 9.34 -3.77
N VAL A 298 9.56 9.31 -4.14
CA VAL A 298 8.81 10.48 -4.60
C VAL A 298 7.77 10.87 -3.54
N ALA A 299 7.40 12.14 -3.45
CA ALA A 299 6.48 12.61 -2.40
C ALA A 299 5.13 11.86 -2.42
N ASN A 300 4.60 11.60 -3.62
CA ASN A 300 3.35 10.86 -3.84
C ASN A 300 3.49 9.33 -3.66
N SER A 301 4.62 8.85 -3.13
CA SER A 301 4.78 7.49 -2.62
C SER A 301 5.11 7.45 -1.12
N LEU A 302 5.09 8.61 -0.45
CA LEU A 302 5.46 8.76 0.95
C LEU A 302 4.27 9.20 1.80
N ILE A 303 4.03 8.45 2.87
CA ILE A 303 2.87 8.58 3.75
C ILE A 303 3.39 8.79 5.17
N CYS A 304 2.70 9.64 5.94
CA CYS A 304 3.09 9.97 7.30
C CYS A 304 2.35 9.10 8.33
N GLY A 305 3.08 8.31 9.12
CA GLY A 305 2.56 7.53 10.23
C GLY A 305 2.26 8.33 11.50
N PHE A 306 1.13 8.03 12.13
CA PHE A 306 0.66 8.58 13.39
C PHE A 306 0.30 7.44 14.35
N TRP A 307 0.40 7.69 15.66
CA TRP A 307 0.05 6.71 16.68
C TRP A 307 -0.45 7.43 17.93
N SER A 308 -1.55 6.96 18.54
CA SER A 308 -2.18 7.63 19.67
C SER A 308 -1.30 7.66 20.93
N VAL A 309 -0.39 6.68 21.09
CA VAL A 309 0.55 6.60 22.22
C VAL A 309 1.71 7.61 22.07
N HIS A 310 2.05 7.99 20.84
CA HIS A 310 3.01 9.05 20.52
C HIS A 310 2.34 10.11 19.65
N PRO A 311 1.40 10.88 20.23
CA PRO A 311 0.52 11.74 19.46
C PRO A 311 1.28 12.91 18.85
N SER A 312 0.86 13.33 17.65
CA SER A 312 1.26 14.63 17.13
C SER A 312 0.71 15.74 18.03
N LYS A 313 1.48 16.82 18.16
CA LYS A 313 1.04 18.03 18.85
C LYS A 313 -0.03 18.81 18.07
N SER A 314 -0.10 18.65 16.75
CA SER A 314 -1.06 19.35 15.90
C SER A 314 -1.33 18.57 14.61
N PRO A 315 -2.11 17.46 14.69
CA PRO A 315 -2.36 16.59 13.54
C PRO A 315 -2.97 17.32 12.34
N VAL A 316 -3.86 18.28 12.57
CA VAL A 316 -4.45 19.10 11.50
C VAL A 316 -3.40 19.92 10.72
N GLN A 317 -2.41 20.50 11.41
CA GLN A 317 -1.35 21.27 10.75
C GLN A 317 -0.38 20.35 10.01
N ASP A 318 -0.15 19.16 10.55
CA ASP A 318 0.64 18.12 9.90
C ASP A 318 -0.01 17.68 8.59
N VAL A 319 -1.32 17.41 8.59
CA VAL A 319 -2.11 17.07 7.39
C VAL A 319 -2.08 18.19 6.36
N LEU A 320 -2.27 19.45 6.77
CA LEU A 320 -2.19 20.59 5.85
C LEU A 320 -0.82 20.69 5.18
N TRP A 321 0.26 20.52 5.96
CA TRP A 321 1.62 20.54 5.42
C TRP A 321 1.89 19.37 4.47
N LEU A 322 1.42 18.16 4.80
CA LEU A 322 1.56 16.98 3.93
C LEU A 322 0.92 17.21 2.57
N LYS A 323 -0.32 17.72 2.55
CA LYS A 323 -1.05 18.07 1.33
C LYS A 323 -0.32 19.14 0.53
N GLU A 324 0.13 20.22 1.18
CA GLU A 324 0.87 21.31 0.53
C GLU A 324 2.17 20.83 -0.13
N LYS A 325 2.83 19.81 0.45
CA LYS A 325 4.08 19.24 -0.08
C LYS A 325 3.88 18.05 -1.02
N GLY A 326 2.64 17.68 -1.31
CA GLY A 326 2.31 16.58 -2.23
C GLY A 326 2.66 15.19 -1.67
N TYR A 327 2.67 15.03 -0.35
CA TYR A 327 2.76 13.72 0.28
C TYR A 327 1.44 12.97 0.19
N GLU A 328 1.52 11.65 0.17
CA GLU A 328 0.43 10.81 -0.32
C GLU A 328 -0.62 10.47 0.73
N GLY A 329 -0.42 10.80 2.01
CA GLY A 329 -1.46 10.56 2.99
C GLY A 329 -1.00 10.36 4.42
N VAL A 330 -1.83 9.62 5.15
CA VAL A 330 -1.69 9.32 6.58
C VAL A 330 -1.76 7.82 6.84
N MET A 331 -1.00 7.35 7.82
CA MET A 331 -1.01 5.97 8.29
C MET A 331 -1.23 5.96 9.81
N VAL A 332 -1.94 4.96 10.33
CA VAL A 332 -2.07 4.75 11.78
C VAL A 332 -1.68 3.32 12.16
N TYR A 333 -0.89 3.21 13.23
CA TYR A 333 -0.52 1.94 13.87
C TYR A 333 -1.58 1.43 14.85
N ALA A 334 -1.66 0.11 15.01
CA ALA A 334 -2.54 -0.58 15.96
C ALA A 334 -4.02 -0.17 15.82
N PHE A 335 -4.55 -0.29 14.60
CA PHE A 335 -5.93 0.03 14.21
C PHE A 335 -7.00 -0.95 14.76
N GLN A 336 -6.65 -1.73 15.76
CA GLN A 336 -7.59 -2.47 16.61
C GLN A 336 -7.97 -1.66 17.87
N GLU A 337 -7.16 -0.67 18.24
CA GLU A 337 -7.40 0.16 19.42
C GLU A 337 -8.31 1.32 19.08
N GLN A 338 -9.37 1.54 19.89
CA GLN A 338 -10.34 2.61 19.64
C GLN A 338 -9.67 4.00 19.51
N SER A 339 -8.64 4.28 20.31
CA SER A 339 -7.90 5.55 20.22
C SER A 339 -7.19 5.76 18.88
N ASN A 340 -6.73 4.69 18.22
CA ASN A 340 -6.10 4.74 16.90
C ASN A 340 -7.15 4.77 15.79
N ILE A 341 -8.29 4.11 15.98
CA ILE A 341 -9.44 4.22 15.10
C ILE A 341 -9.94 5.68 15.04
N ASP A 342 -10.11 6.31 16.19
CA ASP A 342 -10.54 7.71 16.30
C ASP A 342 -9.50 8.65 15.67
N LEU A 343 -8.20 8.42 15.95
CA LEU A 343 -7.11 9.18 15.35
C LEU A 343 -7.10 9.10 13.82
N LEU A 344 -7.26 7.91 13.23
CA LEU A 344 -7.32 7.79 11.77
C LEU A 344 -8.55 8.52 11.22
N GLY A 345 -9.69 8.45 11.93
CA GLY A 345 -10.89 9.19 11.54
C GLY A 345 -10.72 10.70 11.55
N ASP A 346 -10.07 11.24 12.56
CA ASP A 346 -9.73 12.66 12.64
C ASP A 346 -8.80 13.07 11.50
N LEU A 347 -7.74 12.30 11.26
CA LEU A 347 -6.80 12.56 10.14
C LEU A 347 -7.49 12.47 8.76
N VAL A 348 -8.44 11.53 8.59
CA VAL A 348 -9.23 11.40 7.36
C VAL A 348 -10.12 12.62 7.15
N ASN A 349 -10.76 13.12 8.21
CA ASN A 349 -11.58 14.32 8.19
C ASN A 349 -10.74 15.59 7.96
N ASP A 350 -9.57 15.71 8.59
CA ASP A 350 -8.64 16.82 8.36
C ASP A 350 -8.19 16.87 6.89
N TRP A 351 -8.04 15.71 6.26
CA TRP A 351 -7.61 15.62 4.87
C TRP A 351 -8.74 15.91 3.86
N ASN A 352 -9.95 15.40 4.11
CA ASN A 352 -11.05 15.41 3.11
C ASN A 352 -12.23 16.31 3.48
N GLY A 353 -12.20 16.93 4.66
CA GLY A 353 -13.33 17.62 5.26
C GLY A 353 -14.17 16.70 6.16
N SER A 354 -14.93 17.32 7.06
CA SER A 354 -15.79 16.63 8.04
C SER A 354 -16.82 15.71 7.39
N GLY A 355 -17.12 14.58 8.05
CA GLY A 355 -18.16 13.64 7.62
C GLY A 355 -17.63 12.51 6.71
N ASN A 356 -16.31 12.40 6.55
CA ASN A 356 -15.66 11.37 5.75
C ASN A 356 -15.19 10.16 6.57
N TRP A 357 -15.61 10.06 7.82
CA TRP A 357 -15.35 8.92 8.70
C TRP A 357 -16.64 8.46 9.37
N ASN A 358 -17.25 7.40 8.87
CA ASN A 358 -18.54 6.91 9.34
C ASN A 358 -18.46 5.40 9.59
N LYS A 359 -18.82 4.95 10.81
CA LYS A 359 -18.86 3.52 11.13
C LYS A 359 -20.14 2.89 10.57
N THR A 360 -19.98 1.80 9.82
CA THR A 360 -21.10 1.01 9.31
C THR A 360 -21.83 0.35 10.48
N PRO A 361 -23.17 0.41 10.55
CA PRO A 361 -23.93 -0.27 11.59
C PRO A 361 -23.67 -1.78 11.63
N ASN A 362 -23.56 -2.34 12.84
CA ASN A 362 -23.35 -3.78 13.08
C ASN A 362 -22.07 -4.36 12.44
N CYS A 363 -21.09 -3.51 12.12
CA CYS A 363 -19.76 -3.98 11.77
C CYS A 363 -19.05 -4.51 13.03
N PRO A 364 -18.22 -5.56 12.92
CA PRO A 364 -17.46 -6.12 14.04
C PRO A 364 -16.74 -5.08 14.90
#